data_AF-A0A6B3ES66-F1
#
_entry.id   AF-A0A6B3ES66-F1
#
_cell.length_a   1.000
_cell.length_b   1.000
_cell.length_c   1.000
_cell.angle_alpha   90.00
_cell.angle_beta   90.00
_cell.angle_gamma   90.00
#
_symmetry.space_group_name_H-M   'P 1'
#
loop_
_entity.id
_entity.type
_entity.pdbx_description
1 polymer ?
#
loop_
_entity_poly.entity_id
_entity_poly.type
_entity_poly.pdbx_seq_one_letter_code
_entity_poly.pdbx_strand_id
1 'polypeptide(L)'
;NVIGGRGNQYNLVPCWQVGMNTGTPSMRTYEAMAEKLVKGEADDAGRSLGPDDAIFYQVTPVYKDETSTIPVGVTMIATIERANGLSEQLFPNVYVTNTLENTGTLNLGN
;
A
#
# COMPACT_ATOMS: atom_id res chain seq x y z
N ASN A 1 8.74 5.41 -9.59
CA ASN A 1 7.86 5.81 -8.48
C ASN A 1 6.48 6.02 -9.07
N VAL A 2 5.45 5.37 -8.52
CA VAL A 2 4.12 5.27 -9.16
C VAL A 2 3.12 6.26 -8.56
N ILE A 3 3.14 6.44 -7.24
CA ILE A 3 2.17 7.27 -6.50
C ILE A 3 2.80 8.54 -5.90
N GLY A 4 3.96 8.96 -6.38
CA GLY A 4 4.64 10.20 -5.97
C GLY A 4 5.52 10.12 -4.72
N GLY A 5 5.76 8.92 -4.17
CA GLY A 5 6.64 8.72 -3.01
C GLY A 5 8.10 9.18 -3.26
N ARG A 6 8.82 9.49 -2.18
CA ARG A 6 10.23 9.87 -2.27
C ARG A 6 11.14 8.67 -2.01
N GLY A 7 12.20 8.50 -2.80
CA GLY A 7 13.21 7.46 -2.58
C GLY A 7 14.19 7.85 -1.48
N ASN A 8 13.73 7.93 -0.22
CA ASN A 8 14.58 8.27 0.93
C ASN A 8 14.32 7.33 2.11
N GLN A 9 15.20 7.36 3.11
CA GLN A 9 15.14 6.46 4.26
C GLN A 9 13.85 6.56 5.09
N TYR A 10 13.11 7.67 5.01
CA TYR A 10 11.86 7.86 5.75
C TYR A 10 10.66 7.18 5.07
N ASN A 11 10.79 6.83 3.80
CA ASN A 11 9.76 6.18 2.99
C ASN A 11 10.21 4.77 2.54
N LEU A 12 11.16 4.17 3.26
CA LEU A 12 11.70 2.86 2.99
C LEU A 12 11.78 2.06 4.30
N VAL A 13 11.42 0.79 4.23
CA VAL A 13 11.59 -0.18 5.32
C VAL A 13 12.29 -1.43 4.79
N PRO A 14 13.12 -2.12 5.60
CA PRO A 14 13.66 -3.41 5.21
C PRO A 14 12.53 -4.43 5.00
N CYS A 15 12.52 -5.12 3.87
CA CYS A 15 11.47 -6.07 3.54
C CYS A 15 11.90 -7.12 2.52
N TRP A 16 11.10 -8.18 2.43
CA TRP A 16 11.22 -9.15 1.36
C TRP A 16 10.83 -8.55 0.02
N GLN A 17 11.72 -8.69 -0.96
CA GLN A 17 11.45 -8.26 -2.33
C GLN A 17 10.29 -9.06 -2.93
N VAL A 18 10.32 -10.39 -2.81
CA VAL A 18 9.23 -11.30 -3.18
C VAL A 18 8.50 -11.70 -1.91
N GLY A 19 7.28 -11.20 -1.73
CA GLY A 19 6.52 -11.22 -0.48
C GLY A 19 5.86 -9.86 -0.24
N MET A 20 6.42 -9.06 0.67
CA MET A 20 5.84 -7.77 1.06
C MET A 20 5.89 -6.74 -0.07
N ASN A 21 7.03 -6.57 -0.73
CA ASN A 21 7.20 -5.53 -1.75
C ASN A 21 6.49 -5.91 -3.06
N THR A 22 6.76 -7.10 -3.58
CA THR A 22 6.15 -7.64 -4.81
C THR A 22 5.57 -9.03 -4.57
N GLY A 23 4.60 -9.48 -5.37
CA GLY A 23 3.87 -10.75 -5.17
C GLY A 23 2.36 -10.53 -5.05
N THR A 24 1.60 -11.55 -4.62
CA THR A 24 0.14 -11.47 -4.52
C THR A 24 -0.39 -12.16 -3.26
N PRO A 25 -1.09 -11.44 -2.36
CA PRO A 25 -1.15 -9.98 -2.27
C PRO A 25 0.17 -9.41 -1.72
N SER A 26 0.58 -8.22 -2.19
CA SER A 26 1.76 -7.46 -1.74
C SER A 26 1.44 -5.96 -1.72
N MET A 27 2.38 -5.12 -1.27
CA MET A 27 2.24 -3.66 -1.41
C MET A 27 1.97 -3.28 -2.87
N ARG A 28 2.66 -3.91 -3.83
CA ARG A 28 2.46 -3.67 -5.26
C ARG A 28 1.02 -3.93 -5.73
N THR A 29 0.32 -4.92 -5.15
CA THR A 29 -1.08 -5.23 -5.46
C THR A 29 -1.97 -4.01 -5.21
N TYR A 30 -1.80 -3.37 -4.05
CA TYR A 30 -2.62 -2.23 -3.65
C TYR A 30 -2.16 -0.92 -4.32
N GLU A 31 -0.85 -0.75 -4.53
CA GLU A 31 -0.32 0.36 -5.33
C GLU A 31 -0.86 0.34 -6.77
N ALA A 32 -1.00 -0.85 -7.38
CA ALA A 32 -1.52 -0.97 -8.74
C ALA A 32 -2.98 -0.50 -8.86
N MET A 33 -3.79 -0.67 -7.81
CA MET A 33 -5.17 -0.15 -7.78
C MET A 33 -5.19 1.39 -7.83
N ALA A 34 -4.37 2.04 -7.01
CA ALA A 34 -4.25 3.50 -7.01
C ALA A 34 -3.60 4.02 -8.31
N GLU A 35 -2.62 3.30 -8.85
CA GLU A 35 -1.94 3.63 -10.10
C GLU A 35 -2.90 3.70 -11.29
N LYS A 36 -3.78 2.69 -11.46
CA LYS A 36 -4.79 2.69 -12.53
C LYS A 36 -5.60 3.98 -12.51
N LEU A 37 -6.13 4.32 -11.34
CA LEU A 37 -6.97 5.50 -11.14
C LEU A 37 -6.24 6.82 -11.43
N VAL A 38 -5.01 6.99 -10.91
CA VAL A 38 -4.20 8.20 -11.15
C VAL A 38 -3.80 8.35 -12.62
N LYS A 39 -3.71 7.25 -13.36
CA LYS A 39 -3.49 7.25 -14.83
C LYS A 39 -4.75 7.53 -15.65
N GLY A 40 -5.89 7.74 -15.00
CA GLY A 40 -7.19 7.97 -15.65
C GLY A 40 -7.87 6.70 -16.15
N GLU A 41 -7.39 5.52 -15.75
CA GLU A 41 -8.04 4.25 -16.04
C GLU A 41 -9.15 3.96 -15.03
N ALA A 42 -10.17 3.20 -15.44
CA ALA A 42 -11.16 2.68 -14.51
C ALA A 42 -10.56 1.49 -13.74
N ASP A 43 -10.86 1.40 -12.44
CA ASP A 43 -10.50 0.21 -11.65
C ASP A 43 -11.45 -0.97 -11.92
N ASP A 44 -11.21 -2.09 -11.23
CA ASP A 44 -11.99 -3.32 -11.43
C ASP A 44 -13.46 -3.20 -10.97
N ALA A 45 -13.79 -2.14 -10.21
CA ALA A 45 -15.15 -1.79 -9.80
C ALA A 45 -15.79 -0.73 -10.73
N GLY A 46 -15.11 -0.34 -11.81
CA GLY A 46 -15.58 0.65 -12.76
C GLY A 46 -15.48 2.10 -12.28
N ARG A 47 -14.71 2.36 -11.21
CA ARG A 47 -14.50 3.71 -10.68
C ARG A 47 -13.37 4.38 -11.45
N SER A 48 -13.52 5.67 -11.73
CA SER A 48 -12.48 6.53 -12.29
C SER A 48 -12.38 7.83 -11.48
N LEU A 49 -11.24 8.52 -11.58
CA LEU A 49 -11.07 9.84 -10.97
C LEU A 49 -11.54 10.94 -11.93
N GLY A 50 -12.31 11.88 -11.40
CA GLY A 50 -12.53 13.19 -12.00
C GLY A 50 -11.30 14.10 -11.84
N PRO A 51 -11.30 15.28 -12.51
CA PRO A 51 -10.15 16.19 -12.52
C PRO A 51 -9.79 16.76 -11.14
N ASP A 52 -10.77 16.88 -10.25
CA ASP A 52 -10.63 17.43 -8.90
C ASP A 52 -10.75 16.34 -7.81
N ASP A 53 -10.75 15.06 -8.20
CA ASP A 53 -10.72 13.95 -7.25
C ASP A 53 -9.27 13.63 -6.85
N ALA A 54 -9.10 13.04 -5.66
CA ALA A 54 -7.80 12.63 -5.15
C ALA A 54 -7.87 11.23 -4.53
N ILE A 55 -6.70 10.67 -4.21
CA ILE A 55 -6.58 9.45 -3.42
C ILE A 55 -5.88 9.81 -2.11
N PHE A 56 -6.55 9.60 -0.99
CA PHE A 56 -5.88 9.51 0.30
C PHE A 56 -5.27 8.10 0.40
N TYR A 57 -3.96 8.02 0.60
CA TYR A 57 -3.20 6.77 0.63
C TYR A 57 -2.25 6.78 1.82
N GLN A 58 -2.33 5.77 2.67
CA GLN A 58 -1.49 5.66 3.86
C GLN A 58 -0.93 4.25 4.01
N VAL A 59 0.35 4.19 4.38
CA VAL A 59 1.06 2.98 4.76
C VAL A 59 1.71 3.19 6.12
N THR A 60 1.44 2.30 7.05
CA THR A 60 1.97 2.33 8.41
C THR A 60 2.76 1.05 8.68
N PRO A 61 4.09 1.11 8.84
CA PRO A 61 4.88 -0.04 9.26
C PRO A 61 4.45 -0.55 10.63
N VAL A 62 4.36 -1.87 10.77
CA VAL A 62 4.02 -2.54 12.03
C VAL A 62 5.25 -3.24 12.55
N TYR A 63 5.74 -2.78 13.69
CA TYR A 63 6.86 -3.36 14.42
C TYR A 63 6.35 -4.24 15.55
N LYS A 64 7.09 -5.29 15.89
CA LYS A 64 6.73 -6.22 16.96
C LYS A 64 6.78 -5.54 18.33
N ASP A 65 7.79 -4.69 18.53
CA ASP A 65 8.01 -3.89 19.73
C ASP A 65 8.89 -2.67 19.41
N GLU A 66 9.14 -1.83 20.43
CA GLU A 66 9.94 -0.60 20.32
C GLU A 66 11.42 -0.84 19.98
N THR A 67 11.92 -2.06 20.13
CA THR A 67 13.32 -2.41 19.83
C THR A 67 13.52 -2.93 18.41
N SER A 68 12.42 -3.17 17.68
CA SER A 68 12.43 -3.74 16.35
C SER A 68 12.89 -2.72 15.30
N THR A 69 13.88 -3.10 14.48
CA THR A 69 14.37 -2.28 13.37
C THR A 69 13.78 -2.70 12.02
N ILE A 70 13.14 -3.86 11.96
CA ILE A 70 12.50 -4.41 10.77
C ILE A 70 11.02 -4.66 11.09
N PRO A 71 10.07 -4.14 10.29
CA PRO A 71 8.67 -4.35 10.56
C PRO A 71 8.27 -5.81 10.26
N VAL A 72 7.32 -6.33 11.03
CA VAL A 72 6.69 -7.64 10.78
C VAL A 72 5.68 -7.59 9.63
N GLY A 73 5.30 -6.39 9.20
CA GLY A 73 4.40 -6.11 8.08
C GLY A 73 4.06 -4.63 7.98
N VAL A 74 3.13 -4.30 7.10
CA VAL A 74 2.56 -2.95 6.97
C VAL A 74 1.04 -3.01 6.99
N THR A 75 0.43 -1.99 7.58
CA THR A 75 -0.99 -1.70 7.39
C THR A 75 -1.13 -0.65 6.28
N MET A 76 -2.03 -0.90 5.33
CA MET A 76 -2.30 -0.01 4.21
C MET A 76 -3.79 0.34 4.17
N ILE A 77 -4.12 1.57 3.81
CA ILE A 77 -5.49 2.01 3.55
C ILE A 77 -5.51 3.03 2.42
N ALA A 78 -6.56 3.01 1.60
CA ALA A 78 -6.80 4.08 0.64
C ALA A 78 -8.28 4.40 0.45
N THR A 79 -8.58 5.68 0.32
CA THR A 79 -9.89 6.23 -0.03
C THR A 79 -9.76 7.15 -1.24
N ILE A 80 -10.76 7.12 -2.12
CA ILE A 80 -10.95 8.13 -3.16
C ILE A 80 -11.67 9.29 -2.49
N GLU A 81 -11.05 10.45 -2.52
CA GLU A 81 -11.61 11.72 -2.06
C GLU A 81 -12.23 12.43 -3.25
N ARG A 82 -13.55 12.52 -3.28
CA ARG A 82 -14.29 13.11 -4.40
C ARG A 82 -14.37 14.63 -4.26
N ALA A 83 -14.42 15.32 -5.39
CA ALA A 83 -14.55 16.78 -5.46
C ALA A 83 -15.80 17.31 -4.73
N ASN A 84 -16.85 16.49 -4.61
CA ASN A 84 -18.07 16.81 -3.89
C ASN A 84 -17.97 16.63 -2.36
N GLY A 85 -16.78 16.30 -1.84
CA GLY A 85 -16.52 16.08 -0.41
C GLY A 85 -16.92 14.70 0.11
N LEU A 86 -17.37 13.79 -0.76
CA LEU A 86 -17.60 12.40 -0.38
C LEU A 86 -16.29 11.60 -0.44
N SER A 87 -16.17 10.60 0.41
CA SER A 87 -15.08 9.64 0.36
C SER A 87 -15.62 8.25 0.10
N GLU A 88 -14.96 7.50 -0.76
CA GLU A 88 -15.26 6.08 -0.97
C GLU A 88 -13.99 5.24 -0.82
N GLN A 89 -14.14 4.00 -0.36
CA GLN A 89 -13.00 3.14 -0.07
C GLN A 89 -12.44 2.53 -1.34
N LEU A 90 -11.17 2.80 -1.66
CA LEU A 90 -10.47 2.13 -2.77
C LEU A 90 -10.15 0.68 -2.42
N PHE A 91 -9.49 0.50 -1.26
CA PHE A 91 -9.31 -0.79 -0.60
C PHE A 91 -9.35 -0.58 0.93
N PRO A 92 -9.77 -1.59 1.70
CA PRO A 92 -9.93 -1.45 3.15
C PRO A 92 -8.61 -1.36 3.90
N ASN A 93 -8.68 -1.24 5.22
CA ASN A 93 -7.51 -1.42 6.07
C ASN A 93 -7.01 -2.86 5.88
N VAL A 94 -5.92 -3.02 5.12
CA VAL A 94 -5.31 -4.30 4.79
C VAL A 94 -3.96 -4.43 5.48
N TYR A 95 -3.63 -5.64 5.91
CA TYR A 95 -2.33 -5.96 6.48
C TYR A 95 -1.53 -6.81 5.51
N VAL A 96 -0.30 -6.37 5.19
CA VAL A 96 0.63 -7.09 4.32
C VAL A 96 1.81 -7.55 5.16
N THR A 97 1.94 -8.87 5.35
CA THR A 97 2.99 -9.47 6.17
C THR A 97 4.37 -9.36 5.50
N ASN A 98 5.41 -9.11 6.29
CA ASN A 98 6.81 -9.06 5.83
C ASN A 98 7.47 -10.45 5.79
N THR A 99 6.95 -11.34 4.96
CA THR A 99 7.41 -12.73 4.81
C THR A 99 7.97 -13.02 3.43
N LEU A 100 8.71 -14.13 3.29
CA LEU A 100 9.08 -14.62 1.96
C LEU A 100 7.81 -15.13 1.28
N GLU A 101 7.46 -14.53 0.13
CA GLU A 101 6.19 -14.77 -0.56
C GLU A 101 4.97 -14.59 0.38
N ASN A 102 3.81 -15.10 -0.03
CA ASN A 102 2.60 -15.13 0.81
C ASN A 102 2.52 -16.43 1.63
N THR A 103 3.63 -16.83 2.25
CA THR A 103 3.69 -18.10 3.00
C THR A 103 3.37 -17.93 4.49
N GLY A 104 3.42 -16.70 5.01
CA GLY A 104 3.36 -16.45 6.45
C GLY A 104 4.60 -16.92 7.22
N THR A 105 5.63 -17.43 6.52
CA THR A 105 6.87 -17.95 7.11
C THR A 105 8.07 -17.07 6.75
N LEU A 106 9.18 -17.22 7.48
CA LEU A 106 10.41 -16.47 7.23
C LEU A 106 10.20 -14.96 7.32
N ASN A 107 9.61 -14.47 8.43
CA ASN A 107 9.48 -13.04 8.66
C ASN A 107 10.86 -12.41 8.89
N LEU A 108 11.17 -11.28 8.23
CA LEU A 108 12.43 -10.53 8.49
C LEU A 108 12.38 -9.70 9.76
N GLY A 109 11.19 -9.47 10.30
CA GLY A 109 11.00 -8.90 11.63
C GLY A 109 11.65 -9.82 12.66
N ASN A 110 12.65 -9.28 13.36
CA ASN A 110 13.31 -9.92 14.50
C ASN A 110 12.32 -10.57 15.49
#